data_AF-A0A9D6NBJ8-F1
#
_entry.id   AF-A0A9D6NBJ8-F1
#
_cell.length_a   1.000
_cell.length_b   1.000
_cell.length_c   1.000
_cell.angle_alpha   90.00
_cell.angle_beta   90.00
_cell.angle_gamma   90.00
#
_symmetry.space_group_name_H-M   'P 1'
#
loop_
_entity.id
_entity.type
_entity.pdbx_description
1 polymer ?
#
loop_
_entity_poly.entity_id
_entity_poly.type
_entity_poly.pdbx_seq_one_letter_code
_entity_poly.pdbx_strand_id
1 'polypeptide(L)'
;MIASRATIPQPSCSDCETCKLPSQDLFSGMSFEDFAQLGLLRRCRAYRKKDIVFREGDPAQRLYCVIRGWIKIWKMTPEGHLQIVRWAGPGDPLGYRSMAAGEAYRATAQAATRAVVCLLERPDLRRLLASHPILARNVLTRLTQDLGTAEERLLQITHRPVRQRLAQLLIQLDSQQAEGFRISRMDMAHIIGTSPETLVRLLTELHEDGVLRRTRKGLELLNRSELERLAGMEPDPGGLPRSRTNGKALAAGH
;
A
#
# COMPACT_ATOMS: atom_id res chain seq x y z
N MET A 1 17.22 32.45 -5.52
CA MET A 1 16.44 32.51 -4.27
C MET A 1 15.99 31.11 -3.90
N ILE A 2 16.67 30.46 -2.96
CA ILE A 2 16.34 29.09 -2.52
C ILE A 2 15.19 29.22 -1.51
N ALA A 3 13.99 28.81 -1.92
CA ALA A 3 12.86 28.75 -1.01
C ALA A 3 13.20 27.82 0.16
N SER A 4 13.36 28.41 1.35
CA SER A 4 13.51 27.70 2.61
C SER A 4 12.39 26.66 2.74
N ARG A 5 12.74 25.38 2.63
CA ARG A 5 11.80 24.28 2.87
C ARG A 5 11.41 24.39 4.34
N ALA A 6 10.18 24.85 4.62
CA ALA A 6 9.61 24.83 5.96
C ALA A 6 9.90 23.47 6.62
N THR A 7 10.34 23.44 7.87
CA THR A 7 10.59 22.19 8.59
C THR A 7 9.25 21.49 8.85
N ILE A 8 9.12 20.20 8.52
CA ILE A 8 7.93 19.43 8.89
C ILE A 8 8.04 19.15 10.40
N PRO A 9 7.06 19.53 11.23
CA PRO A 9 7.07 19.16 12.64
C PRO A 9 7.11 17.64 12.74
N GLN A 10 8.12 17.13 13.42
CA GLN A 10 8.27 15.69 13.62
C GLN A 10 7.29 15.27 14.71
N PRO A 11 6.44 14.27 14.47
CA PRO A 11 5.51 13.81 15.49
C PRO A 11 6.30 13.16 16.62
N SER A 12 6.15 13.70 17.83
CA SER A 12 6.52 12.99 19.05
C SER A 12 5.49 11.89 19.26
N CYS A 13 5.95 10.66 19.39
CA CYS A 13 5.08 9.51 19.54
C CYS A 13 4.64 9.35 21.02
N SER A 14 4.20 10.46 21.64
CA SER A 14 3.57 10.44 22.98
C SER A 14 2.23 9.69 22.95
N ASP A 15 1.58 9.63 21.79
CA ASP A 15 0.25 9.04 21.62
C ASP A 15 0.34 7.63 21.01
N CYS A 16 1.41 6.89 21.30
CA CYS A 16 1.58 5.52 20.82
C CYS A 16 0.62 4.53 21.51
N GLU A 17 0.09 4.87 22.70
CA GLU A 17 -0.99 4.15 23.38
C GLU A 17 -2.25 4.04 22.50
N THR A 18 -2.47 5.02 21.63
CA THR A 18 -3.59 5.05 20.67
C THR A 18 -3.17 4.72 19.25
N CYS A 19 -1.89 4.40 19.03
CA CYS A 19 -1.45 3.78 17.79
C CYS A 19 -1.98 2.34 17.82
N LYS A 20 -3.27 2.21 17.50
CA LYS A 20 -3.84 0.99 16.93
C LYS A 20 -3.14 0.81 15.59
N LEU A 21 -1.86 0.44 15.62
CA LEU A 21 -1.14 -0.06 14.47
C LEU A 21 -2.05 -1.15 13.92
N PRO A 22 -2.64 -1.00 12.74
CA PRO A 22 -3.23 -2.13 12.07
C PRO A 22 -2.06 -2.94 11.48
N SER A 23 -1.06 -3.30 12.28
CA SER A 23 -0.21 -4.43 11.94
C SER A 23 -1.02 -5.68 12.27
N GLN A 24 -2.08 -5.93 11.50
CA GLN A 24 -2.89 -7.13 11.71
C GLN A 24 -2.05 -8.41 11.54
N ASP A 25 -0.85 -8.31 10.93
CA ASP A 25 0.04 -9.45 10.74
C ASP A 25 1.36 -9.33 11.51
N LEU A 26 2.23 -8.35 11.23
CA LEU A 26 3.64 -8.46 11.67
C LEU A 26 3.82 -8.44 13.19
N PHE A 27 3.19 -7.48 13.88
CA PHE A 27 3.29 -7.34 15.34
C PHE A 27 2.05 -7.82 16.08
N SER A 28 1.22 -8.63 15.41
CA SER A 28 0.02 -9.21 16.02
C SER A 28 0.39 -10.11 17.20
N GLY A 29 -0.34 -9.99 18.32
CA GLY A 29 -0.07 -10.74 19.54
C GLY A 29 1.07 -10.17 20.40
N MET A 30 1.61 -8.99 20.06
CA MET A 30 2.51 -8.25 20.93
C MET A 30 1.73 -7.28 21.82
N SER A 31 2.03 -7.26 23.11
CA SER A 31 1.43 -6.35 24.07
C SER A 31 2.05 -4.95 23.97
N PHE A 32 1.33 -3.93 24.43
CA PHE A 32 1.89 -2.58 24.55
C PHE A 32 3.14 -2.57 25.43
N GLU A 33 3.17 -3.40 26.47
CA GLU A 33 4.32 -3.52 27.37
C GLU A 33 5.56 -4.05 26.63
N ASP A 34 5.38 -5.01 25.71
CA ASP A 34 6.45 -5.46 24.82
C ASP A 34 7.02 -4.27 24.03
N PHE A 35 6.17 -3.45 23.40
CA PHE A 35 6.61 -2.26 22.67
C PHE A 35 7.25 -1.17 23.56
N ALA A 36 6.73 -0.99 24.78
CA ALA A 36 7.20 0.00 25.73
C ALA A 36 8.60 -0.36 26.27
N GLN A 37 8.81 -1.63 26.65
CA GLN A 37 10.11 -2.15 27.10
C GLN A 37 11.21 -1.99 26.06
N LEU A 38 10.84 -1.89 24.78
CA LEU A 38 11.77 -1.76 23.65
C LEU A 38 12.07 -0.32 23.25
N GLY A 39 11.42 0.67 23.88
CA GLY A 39 11.53 2.07 23.47
C GLY A 39 11.02 2.32 22.04
N LEU A 40 10.21 1.41 21.49
CA LEU A 40 9.69 1.46 20.13
C LEU A 40 8.70 2.60 19.90
N LEU A 41 8.07 3.04 20.99
CA LEU A 41 7.10 4.13 21.04
C LEU A 41 7.73 5.51 20.79
N ARG A 42 8.96 5.63 20.26
CA ARG A 42 9.71 6.91 20.33
C ARG A 42 10.25 7.47 19.02
N ARG A 43 10.17 6.76 17.89
CA ARG A 43 10.82 7.21 16.65
C ARG A 43 9.85 7.21 15.45
N CYS A 44 9.00 8.23 15.41
CA CYS A 44 8.18 8.54 14.24
C CYS A 44 8.82 9.64 13.40
N ARG A 45 8.67 9.54 12.08
CA ARG A 45 9.13 10.56 11.13
C ARG A 45 8.03 10.92 10.15
N ALA A 46 7.84 12.22 9.95
CA ALA A 46 6.90 12.74 8.96
C ALA A 46 7.59 12.99 7.62
N TYR A 47 6.90 12.63 6.54
CA TYR A 47 7.34 12.75 5.16
C TYR A 47 6.32 13.55 4.35
N ARG A 48 6.80 14.45 3.48
CA ARG A 48 5.97 15.07 2.44
C ARG A 48 5.79 14.10 1.28
N LYS A 49 4.77 14.39 0.47
CA LYS A 49 4.62 13.77 -0.85
C LYS A 49 5.92 13.95 -1.65
N LYS A 50 6.39 12.86 -2.27
CA LYS A 50 7.65 12.66 -3.00
C LYS A 50 8.91 12.51 -2.15
N ASP A 51 8.87 12.65 -0.83
CA ASP A 51 10.05 12.40 0.00
C ASP A 51 10.43 10.91 -0.02
N ILE A 52 11.73 10.64 -0.05
CA ILE A 52 12.28 9.27 -0.04
C ILE A 52 12.42 8.81 1.42
N VAL A 53 11.86 7.65 1.73
CA VAL A 53 12.00 6.97 3.03
C VAL A 53 13.32 6.20 3.09
N PHE A 54 13.63 5.44 2.04
CA PHE A 54 14.92 4.79 1.80
C PHE A 54 15.11 4.52 0.30
N ARG A 55 16.37 4.38 -0.15
CA ARG A 55 16.68 4.06 -1.55
C ARG A 55 17.09 2.61 -1.71
N GLU A 56 16.85 2.09 -2.90
CA GLU A 56 17.48 0.85 -3.34
C GLU A 56 19.01 0.96 -3.24
N GLY A 57 19.67 -0.07 -2.74
CA GLY A 57 21.12 -0.11 -2.54
C GLY A 57 21.59 0.44 -1.19
N ASP A 58 20.79 1.26 -0.50
CA ASP A 58 21.13 1.73 0.85
C ASP A 58 21.17 0.54 1.84
N PRO A 59 22.08 0.53 2.83
CA PRO A 59 22.09 -0.49 3.87
C PRO A 59 20.75 -0.57 4.62
N ALA A 60 20.15 -1.76 4.71
CA ALA A 60 18.88 -1.95 5.41
C ALA A 60 19.05 -2.01 6.93
N GLN A 61 19.31 -0.86 7.55
CA GLN A 61 19.50 -0.75 9.00
C GLN A 61 18.20 -0.54 9.78
N ARG A 62 17.09 -0.28 9.10
CA ARG A 62 15.80 0.07 9.71
C ARG A 62 14.63 -0.66 9.06
N LEU A 63 13.69 -1.11 9.89
CA LEU A 63 12.32 -1.40 9.50
C LEU A 63 11.51 -0.11 9.58
N TYR A 64 10.50 0.03 8.73
CA TYR A 64 9.50 1.08 8.90
C TYR A 64 8.11 0.47 8.95
N CYS A 65 7.19 1.08 9.69
CA CYS A 65 5.78 0.78 9.58
C CYS A 65 5.02 2.08 9.33
N VAL A 66 4.08 2.03 8.39
CA VAL A 66 3.30 3.20 8.00
C VAL A 66 2.22 3.45 9.05
N ILE A 67 2.23 4.63 9.66
CA ILE A 67 1.21 5.04 10.64
C ILE A 67 0.07 5.75 9.92
N ARG A 68 0.40 6.62 8.97
CA ARG A 68 -0.55 7.40 8.17
C ARG A 68 0.01 7.65 6.78
N GLY A 69 -0.90 7.78 5.81
CA GLY A 69 -0.56 8.07 4.42
C GLY A 69 -0.18 6.82 3.63
N TRP A 70 0.35 7.03 2.43
CA TRP A 70 0.67 5.97 1.47
C TRP A 70 2.10 6.10 0.98
N ILE A 71 2.82 4.98 0.97
CA ILE A 71 4.18 4.87 0.48
C ILE A 71 4.16 4.01 -0.80
N LYS A 72 4.81 4.50 -1.85
CA LYS A 72 5.05 3.78 -3.11
C LYS A 72 6.40 3.08 -3.04
N ILE A 73 6.41 1.76 -3.26
CA ILE A 73 7.62 0.96 -3.36
C ILE A 73 7.89 0.68 -4.84
N TRP A 74 9.03 1.10 -5.34
CA TRP A 74 9.35 1.02 -6.77
C TRP A 74 10.84 0.71 -7.02
N LYS A 75 11.12 0.23 -8.22
CA LYS A 75 12.46 -0.06 -8.75
C LYS A 75 12.62 0.57 -10.12
N MET A 76 13.85 0.78 -10.55
CA MET A 76 14.15 1.04 -11.96
C MET A 76 14.33 -0.29 -12.68
N THR A 77 13.75 -0.43 -13.88
CA THR A 77 14.09 -1.52 -14.79
C THR A 77 15.46 -1.26 -15.43
N PRO A 78 16.13 -2.28 -16.01
CA PRO A 78 17.39 -2.08 -16.75
C PRO A 78 17.30 -1.03 -17.86
N GLU A 79 16.12 -0.87 -18.46
CA GLU A 79 15.82 0.09 -19.52
C GLU A 79 15.53 1.51 -18.97
N GLY A 80 15.61 1.71 -17.65
CA GLY A 80 15.41 3.02 -17.03
C GLY A 80 13.95 3.39 -16.77
N HIS A 81 13.03 2.43 -16.80
CA HIS A 81 11.61 2.67 -16.48
C HIS A 81 11.33 2.48 -15.00
N LEU A 82 10.41 3.27 -14.43
CA LEU A 82 9.98 3.09 -13.05
C LEU A 82 8.93 1.98 -12.98
N GLN A 83 9.28 0.87 -12.32
CA GLN A 83 8.36 -0.21 -12.01
C GLN A 83 7.89 -0.12 -10.57
N ILE A 84 6.57 0.02 -10.36
CA ILE A 84 5.99 -0.05 -9.02
C ILE A 84 5.89 -1.52 -8.62
N VAL A 85 6.46 -1.84 -7.47
CA VAL A 85 6.41 -3.17 -6.87
C VAL A 85 5.13 -3.32 -6.05
N ARG A 86 4.83 -2.34 -5.19
CA ARG A 86 3.58 -2.29 -4.40
C ARG A 86 3.36 -0.92 -3.78
N TRP A 87 2.15 -0.73 -3.27
CA TRP A 87 1.81 0.34 -2.34
C TRP A 87 1.82 -0.18 -0.91
N ALA A 88 2.06 0.71 0.04
CA ALA A 88 2.00 0.41 1.47
C ALA A 88 1.17 1.49 2.16
N GLY A 89 0.09 1.06 2.80
CA GLY A 89 -0.83 1.90 3.56
C GLY A 89 -0.60 1.77 5.07
N PRO A 90 -1.42 2.43 5.91
CA PRO A 90 -1.34 2.31 7.36
C PRO A 90 -1.31 0.84 7.82
N GLY A 91 -0.35 0.49 8.68
CA GLY A 91 -0.13 -0.87 9.18
C GLY A 91 0.87 -1.70 8.39
N ASP A 92 1.17 -1.33 7.13
CA ASP A 92 2.11 -2.09 6.32
C ASP A 92 3.57 -1.90 6.77
N PRO A 93 4.34 -3.00 6.90
CA PRO A 93 5.77 -2.92 7.14
C PRO A 93 6.54 -2.66 5.83
N LEU A 94 7.68 -1.98 5.95
CA LEU A 94 8.61 -1.67 4.88
C LEU A 94 10.03 -2.09 5.27
N GLY A 95 10.81 -2.57 4.30
CA GLY A 95 12.22 -2.88 4.50
C GLY A 95 12.50 -4.16 5.30
N TYR A 96 11.48 -4.82 5.86
CA TYR A 96 11.61 -6.03 6.67
C TYR A 96 12.32 -7.17 5.95
N ARG A 97 12.05 -7.40 4.65
CA ARG A 97 12.73 -8.45 3.87
C ARG A 97 14.24 -8.26 3.83
N SER A 98 14.69 -7.08 3.38
CA SER A 98 16.11 -6.75 3.29
C SER A 98 16.78 -6.80 4.65
N MET A 99 16.12 -6.25 5.68
CA MET A 99 16.70 -6.23 7.02
C MET A 99 16.78 -7.62 7.66
N ALA A 100 15.78 -8.48 7.44
CA ALA A 100 15.79 -9.88 7.90
C ALA A 100 16.88 -10.69 7.19
N ALA A 101 17.05 -10.51 5.87
CA ALA A 101 18.10 -11.17 5.09
C ALA A 101 19.51 -10.57 5.30
N GLY A 102 19.62 -9.42 5.98
CA GLY A 102 20.89 -8.71 6.15
C GLY A 102 21.43 -8.08 4.86
N GLU A 103 20.58 -7.85 3.88
CA GLU A 103 20.90 -7.25 2.58
C GLU A 103 20.68 -5.73 2.58
N ALA A 104 21.13 -5.06 1.52
CA ALA A 104 20.68 -3.70 1.21
C ALA A 104 19.18 -3.66 0.85
N TYR A 105 18.56 -2.48 0.91
CA TYR A 105 17.19 -2.33 0.43
C TYR A 105 17.11 -2.67 -1.05
N ARG A 106 16.15 -3.53 -1.40
CA ARG A 106 15.97 -4.06 -2.75
C ARG A 106 15.05 -3.22 -3.63
N ALA A 107 14.53 -2.11 -3.11
CA ALA A 107 13.65 -1.18 -3.80
C ALA A 107 13.72 0.19 -3.12
N THR A 108 13.25 1.23 -3.80
CA THR A 108 13.11 2.57 -3.25
C THR A 108 11.71 2.76 -2.67
N ALA A 109 11.63 3.31 -1.46
CA ALA A 109 10.37 3.69 -0.82
C ALA A 109 10.19 5.21 -0.87
N GLN A 110 9.09 5.67 -1.43
CA GLN A 110 8.77 7.09 -1.58
C GLN A 110 7.37 7.39 -1.06
N ALA A 111 7.24 8.44 -0.25
CA ALA A 111 5.93 8.91 0.20
C ALA A 111 5.10 9.42 -0.99
N ALA A 112 3.94 8.81 -1.24
CA ALA A 112 3.05 9.22 -2.32
C ALA A 112 1.99 10.23 -1.87
N THR A 113 1.70 10.25 -0.57
CA THR A 113 0.95 11.31 0.12
C THR A 113 1.80 11.86 1.26
N ARG A 114 1.27 12.82 2.04
CA ARG A 114 1.89 13.15 3.33
C ARG A 114 1.77 11.92 4.22
N ALA A 115 2.89 11.47 4.77
CA ALA A 115 2.96 10.21 5.49
C ALA A 115 3.65 10.37 6.85
N VAL A 116 3.28 9.51 7.79
CA VAL A 116 3.98 9.33 9.06
C VAL A 116 4.36 7.87 9.14
N VAL A 117 5.61 7.59 9.44
CA VAL A 117 6.12 6.22 9.60
C VAL A 117 6.86 6.11 10.92
N CYS A 118 6.70 5.00 11.62
CA CYS A 118 7.59 4.66 12.73
C CYS A 118 8.78 3.87 12.19
N LEU A 119 9.90 3.92 12.90
CA LEU A 119 11.11 3.18 12.55
C LEU A 119 11.61 2.33 13.71
N LEU A 120 12.12 1.16 13.36
CA LEU A 120 12.72 0.18 14.28
C LEU A 120 14.11 -0.17 13.73
N GLU A 121 15.14 -0.06 14.56
CA GLU A 121 16.52 -0.32 14.12
C GLU A 121 16.82 -1.83 14.14
N ARG A 122 17.75 -2.25 13.29
CA ARG A 122 18.13 -3.67 13.18
C ARG A 122 18.53 -4.33 14.51
N PRO A 123 19.30 -3.70 15.42
CA PRO A 123 19.62 -4.30 16.71
C PRO A 123 18.39 -4.52 17.59
N ASP A 124 17.42 -3.62 17.51
CA ASP A 124 16.17 -3.71 18.25
C ASP A 124 15.29 -4.83 17.68
N LEU A 125 15.18 -4.96 16.35
CA LEU A 125 14.46 -6.08 15.74
C LEU A 125 15.11 -7.42 16.11
N ARG A 126 16.45 -7.53 16.11
CA ARG A 126 17.10 -8.79 16.47
C ARG A 126 16.80 -9.20 17.91
N ARG A 127 16.85 -8.24 18.84
CA ARG A 127 16.49 -8.48 20.25
C ARG A 127 15.05 -8.98 20.35
N LEU A 128 14.16 -8.31 19.65
CA LEU A 128 12.75 -8.64 19.53
C LEU A 128 12.48 -10.06 19.02
N LEU A 129 13.12 -10.44 17.92
CA LEU A 129 12.96 -11.78 17.35
C LEU A 129 13.48 -12.87 18.28
N ALA A 130 14.49 -12.55 19.10
CA ALA A 130 15.03 -13.49 20.10
C ALA A 130 14.14 -13.61 21.35
N SER A 131 13.48 -12.53 21.78
CA SER A 131 12.64 -12.52 22.98
C SER A 131 11.18 -12.90 22.72
N HIS A 132 10.68 -12.74 21.48
CA HIS A 132 9.27 -12.93 21.14
C HIS A 132 9.08 -13.86 19.93
N PRO A 133 8.98 -15.19 20.15
CA PRO A 133 8.81 -16.17 19.06
C PRO A 133 7.59 -15.91 18.16
N ILE A 134 6.53 -15.30 18.72
CA ILE A 134 5.32 -14.91 17.97
C ILE A 134 5.68 -13.93 16.85
N LEU A 135 6.56 -12.96 17.09
CA LEU A 135 7.00 -12.01 16.08
C LEU A 135 7.76 -12.70 14.94
N ALA A 136 8.62 -13.65 15.26
CA ALA A 136 9.34 -14.43 14.25
C ALA A 136 8.38 -15.23 13.36
N ARG A 137 7.36 -15.86 13.96
CA ARG A 137 6.29 -16.55 13.23
C ARG A 137 5.52 -15.59 12.32
N ASN A 138 5.14 -14.41 12.81
CA ASN A 138 4.42 -13.43 12.02
C ASN A 138 5.23 -12.90 10.83
N VAL A 139 6.54 -12.66 11.04
CA VAL A 139 7.47 -12.30 9.95
C VAL A 139 7.51 -13.41 8.91
N LEU A 140 7.60 -14.68 9.33
CA LEU A 140 7.59 -15.82 8.43
C LEU A 140 6.28 -15.90 7.64
N THR A 141 5.13 -15.82 8.30
CA THR A 141 3.81 -15.80 7.65
C THR A 141 3.67 -14.67 6.64
N ARG A 142 4.18 -13.47 6.96
CA ARG A 142 4.13 -12.36 6.01
C ARG A 142 5.01 -12.62 4.79
N LEU A 143 6.22 -13.14 4.99
CA LEU A 143 7.13 -13.47 3.89
C LEU A 143 6.55 -14.55 2.97
N THR A 144 5.85 -15.55 3.51
CA THR A 144 5.19 -16.59 2.70
C THR A 144 3.99 -16.04 1.92
N GLN A 145 3.19 -15.15 2.52
CA GLN A 145 2.12 -14.44 1.81
C GLN A 145 2.65 -13.56 0.68
N ASP A 146 3.74 -12.81 0.93
CA ASP A 146 4.37 -11.98 -0.09
C ASP A 146 4.93 -12.83 -1.24
N LEU A 147 5.48 -14.02 -0.93
CA LEU A 147 5.97 -14.96 -1.93
C LEU A 147 4.82 -15.47 -2.82
N GLY A 148 3.73 -15.97 -2.23
CA GLY A 148 2.56 -16.41 -2.99
C GLY A 148 1.98 -15.28 -3.87
N THR A 149 1.90 -14.07 -3.32
CA THR A 149 1.47 -12.88 -4.09
C THR A 149 2.41 -12.59 -5.26
N ALA A 150 3.73 -12.79 -5.09
CA ALA A 150 4.70 -12.59 -6.16
C ALA A 150 4.57 -13.66 -7.25
N GLU A 151 4.36 -14.92 -6.88
CA GLU A 151 4.13 -16.03 -7.80
C GLU A 151 2.86 -15.83 -8.63
N GLU A 152 1.75 -15.43 -7.99
CA GLU A 152 0.52 -15.07 -8.70
C GLU A 152 0.72 -13.92 -9.69
N ARG A 153 1.48 -12.89 -9.31
CA ARG A 153 1.81 -11.77 -10.20
C ARG A 153 2.65 -12.21 -11.39
N LEU A 154 3.60 -13.13 -11.19
CA LEU A 154 4.38 -13.69 -12.30
C LEU A 154 3.46 -14.37 -13.31
N LEU A 155 2.55 -15.24 -12.83
CA LEU A 155 1.56 -15.91 -13.68
C LEU A 155 0.62 -14.91 -14.40
N GLN A 156 0.22 -13.84 -13.72
CA GLN A 156 -0.59 -12.78 -14.33
C GLN A 156 0.16 -12.06 -15.45
N ILE A 157 1.43 -11.74 -15.27
CA ILE A 157 2.22 -11.01 -16.26
C ILE A 157 2.54 -11.88 -17.48
N THR A 158 2.84 -13.16 -17.29
CA THR A 158 3.25 -14.06 -18.38
C THR A 158 2.08 -14.60 -19.20
N HIS A 159 0.87 -14.71 -18.63
CA HIS A 159 -0.25 -15.39 -19.29
C HIS A 159 -1.52 -14.57 -19.46
N ARG A 160 -1.65 -13.36 -18.86
CA ARG A 160 -2.90 -12.58 -18.93
C ARG A 160 -2.80 -11.36 -19.84
N PRO A 161 -3.76 -11.15 -20.75
CA PRO A 161 -3.85 -9.92 -21.54
C PRO A 161 -3.91 -8.66 -20.65
N VAL A 162 -3.40 -7.54 -21.17
CA VAL A 162 -3.37 -6.25 -20.45
C VAL A 162 -4.75 -5.85 -19.91
N ARG A 163 -5.83 -6.11 -20.66
CA ARG A 163 -7.21 -5.84 -20.25
C ARG A 163 -7.61 -6.59 -18.98
N GLN A 164 -7.22 -7.85 -18.85
CA GLN A 164 -7.49 -8.68 -17.67
C GLN A 164 -6.69 -8.19 -16.45
N ARG A 165 -5.42 -7.79 -16.64
CA ARG A 165 -4.58 -7.20 -15.59
C ARG A 165 -5.15 -5.85 -15.10
N LEU A 166 -5.69 -5.04 -16.01
CA LEU A 166 -6.38 -3.79 -15.65
C LEU A 166 -7.62 -4.06 -14.80
N ALA A 167 -8.45 -5.03 -15.18
CA ALA A 167 -9.65 -5.38 -14.43
C ALA A 167 -9.32 -5.77 -12.97
N GLN A 168 -8.31 -6.61 -12.77
CA GLN A 168 -7.85 -7.00 -11.43
C GLN A 168 -7.34 -5.83 -10.62
N LEU A 169 -6.53 -4.95 -11.23
CA LEU A 169 -6.03 -3.76 -10.56
C LEU A 169 -7.18 -2.86 -10.11
N LEU A 170 -8.20 -2.67 -10.95
CA LEU A 170 -9.37 -1.85 -10.60
C LEU A 170 -10.15 -2.44 -9.42
N ILE A 171 -10.32 -3.76 -9.37
CA ILE A 171 -10.96 -4.46 -8.23
C ILE A 171 -10.15 -4.26 -6.94
N GLN A 172 -8.82 -4.40 -7.01
CA GLN A 172 -7.93 -4.17 -5.86
C GLN A 172 -7.94 -2.72 -5.38
N LEU A 173 -8.04 -1.77 -6.31
CA LEU A 173 -8.07 -0.34 -5.98
C LEU A 173 -9.42 0.11 -5.40
N ASP A 174 -10.52 -0.59 -5.70
CA ASP A 174 -11.85 -0.28 -5.18
C ASP A 174 -11.92 -0.42 -3.66
N SER A 175 -11.34 -1.50 -3.11
CA SER A 175 -11.24 -1.68 -1.66
C SER A 175 -10.37 -0.61 -0.99
N GLN A 176 -9.30 -0.17 -1.65
CA GLN A 176 -8.37 0.84 -1.14
C GLN A 176 -8.87 2.28 -1.33
N GLN A 177 -9.71 2.55 -2.34
CA GLN A 177 -10.27 3.88 -2.59
C GLN A 177 -11.23 4.33 -1.48
N ALA A 178 -11.90 3.38 -0.81
CA ALA A 178 -12.71 3.66 0.38
C ALA A 178 -11.89 4.33 1.49
N GLU A 179 -10.57 4.09 1.53
CA GLU A 179 -9.62 4.68 2.48
C GLU A 179 -8.97 5.97 1.97
N GLY A 180 -9.48 6.54 0.88
CA GLY A 180 -9.00 7.81 0.30
C GLY A 180 -7.73 7.68 -0.56
N PHE A 181 -7.31 6.45 -0.90
CA PHE A 181 -6.19 6.21 -1.80
C PHE A 181 -6.53 6.59 -3.24
N ARG A 182 -5.70 7.42 -3.89
CA ARG A 182 -5.87 7.80 -5.31
C ARG A 182 -4.58 7.55 -6.06
N ILE A 183 -4.62 6.58 -6.97
CA ILE A 183 -3.50 6.22 -7.83
C ILE A 183 -3.51 7.06 -9.12
N SER A 184 -2.33 7.46 -9.59
CA SER A 184 -2.21 8.16 -10.87
C SER A 184 -2.32 7.19 -12.06
N ARG A 185 -2.75 7.68 -13.22
CA ARG A 185 -2.80 6.85 -14.46
C ARG A 185 -1.42 6.31 -14.83
N MET A 186 -0.40 7.13 -14.67
CA MET A 186 0.98 6.71 -14.91
C MET A 186 1.39 5.54 -14.00
N ASP A 187 1.06 5.63 -12.71
CA ASP A 187 1.34 4.54 -11.78
C ASP A 187 0.52 3.28 -12.11
N MET A 188 -0.75 3.40 -12.53
CA MET A 188 -1.55 2.26 -13.00
C MET A 188 -0.91 1.57 -14.21
N ALA A 189 -0.41 2.35 -15.18
CA ALA A 189 0.22 1.83 -16.38
C ALA A 189 1.50 1.03 -16.05
N HIS A 190 2.32 1.57 -15.13
CA HIS A 190 3.50 0.86 -14.63
C HIS A 190 3.13 -0.45 -13.92
N ILE A 191 2.04 -0.50 -13.14
CA ILE A 191 1.64 -1.72 -12.43
C ILE A 191 1.24 -2.84 -13.41
N ILE A 192 0.41 -2.52 -14.40
CA ILE A 192 -0.05 -3.53 -15.37
C ILE A 192 0.93 -3.72 -16.54
N GLY A 193 2.14 -3.14 -16.45
CA GLY A 193 3.18 -3.27 -17.46
C GLY A 193 2.72 -2.85 -18.86
N THR A 194 2.11 -1.67 -18.98
CA THR A 194 1.65 -1.11 -20.26
C THR A 194 2.00 0.37 -20.38
N SER A 195 1.77 0.95 -21.56
CA SER A 195 1.97 2.38 -21.79
C SER A 195 0.81 3.22 -21.22
N PRO A 196 1.04 4.46 -20.76
CA PRO A 196 -0.04 5.34 -20.30
C PRO A 196 -1.14 5.55 -21.35
N GLU A 197 -0.79 5.57 -22.63
CA GLU A 197 -1.71 5.71 -23.78
C GLU A 197 -2.60 4.47 -23.89
N THR A 198 -2.01 3.28 -23.80
CA THR A 198 -2.75 2.01 -23.84
C THR A 198 -3.72 1.90 -22.67
N LEU A 199 -3.28 2.30 -21.47
CA LEU A 199 -4.14 2.35 -20.29
C LEU A 199 -5.32 3.30 -20.50
N VAL A 200 -5.08 4.51 -21.02
CA VAL A 200 -6.15 5.49 -21.25
C VAL A 200 -7.20 4.97 -22.22
N ARG A 201 -6.75 4.29 -23.30
CA ARG A 201 -7.65 3.63 -24.26
C ARG A 201 -8.53 2.58 -23.60
N LEU A 202 -7.94 1.64 -22.85
CA LEU A 202 -8.68 0.60 -22.14
C LEU A 202 -9.67 1.16 -21.11
N LEU A 203 -9.27 2.22 -20.39
CA LEU A 203 -10.17 2.90 -19.45
C LEU A 203 -11.30 3.65 -20.14
N THR A 204 -11.18 3.96 -21.44
CA THR A 204 -12.24 4.63 -22.21
C THR A 204 -13.23 3.58 -22.68
N GLU A 205 -12.74 2.46 -23.23
CA GLU A 205 -13.56 1.30 -23.59
C GLU A 205 -14.41 0.83 -22.40
N LEU A 206 -13.80 0.62 -21.21
CA LEU A 206 -14.55 0.23 -20.01
C LEU A 206 -15.58 1.27 -19.54
N HIS A 207 -15.38 2.55 -19.90
CA HIS A 207 -16.34 3.60 -19.58
C HIS A 207 -17.54 3.56 -20.53
N GLU A 208 -17.28 3.38 -21.82
CA GLU A 208 -18.28 3.26 -22.88
C GLU A 208 -19.11 1.98 -22.70
N ASP A 209 -18.47 0.88 -22.28
CA ASP A 209 -19.12 -0.39 -21.93
C ASP A 209 -19.96 -0.33 -20.64
N GLY A 210 -20.00 0.82 -19.95
CA GLY A 210 -20.76 1.01 -18.72
C GLY A 210 -20.21 0.26 -17.49
N VAL A 211 -18.99 -0.29 -17.60
CA VAL A 211 -18.32 -1.05 -16.52
C VAL A 211 -17.80 -0.12 -15.43
N LEU A 212 -17.31 1.07 -15.82
CA LEU A 212 -16.85 2.11 -14.91
C LEU A 212 -17.33 3.50 -15.31
N ARG A 213 -17.33 4.42 -14.35
CA ARG A 213 -17.58 5.85 -14.58
C ARG A 213 -16.37 6.68 -14.18
N ARG A 214 -16.02 7.62 -15.05
CA ARG A 214 -15.03 8.65 -14.75
C ARG A 214 -15.72 9.79 -14.00
N THR A 215 -15.23 10.12 -12.81
CA THR A 215 -15.73 11.25 -12.01
C THR A 215 -14.59 12.23 -11.70
N ARG A 216 -14.93 13.44 -11.25
CA ARG A 216 -13.94 14.40 -10.69
C ARG A 216 -13.18 13.82 -9.48
N LYS A 217 -13.77 12.84 -8.79
CA LYS A 217 -13.24 12.18 -7.60
C LYS A 217 -12.47 10.88 -7.89
N GLY A 218 -12.41 10.41 -9.13
CA GLY A 218 -11.66 9.22 -9.51
C GLY A 218 -12.43 8.32 -10.48
N LEU A 219 -12.10 7.03 -10.43
CA LEU A 219 -12.82 5.98 -11.16
C LEU A 219 -13.81 5.33 -10.21
N GLU A 220 -15.07 5.29 -10.60
CA GLU A 220 -16.15 4.64 -9.86
C GLU A 220 -16.53 3.35 -10.60
N LEU A 221 -16.46 2.21 -9.93
CA LEU A 221 -16.90 0.95 -10.52
C LEU A 221 -18.44 0.91 -10.55
N LEU A 222 -19.01 0.65 -11.73
CA LEU A 222 -20.46 0.54 -11.90
C LEU A 222 -20.93 -0.91 -11.91
N ASN A 223 -20.15 -1.80 -12.54
CA ASN A 223 -20.46 -3.21 -12.66
C ASN A 223 -19.27 -4.06 -12.23
N ARG A 224 -19.26 -4.46 -10.95
CA ARG A 224 -18.19 -5.25 -10.36
C ARG A 224 -18.15 -6.68 -10.93
N SER A 225 -19.31 -7.30 -11.15
CA SER A 225 -19.41 -8.67 -11.67
C SER A 225 -18.82 -8.78 -13.08
N GLU A 226 -19.05 -7.78 -13.93
CA GLU A 226 -18.43 -7.72 -15.27
C GLU A 226 -16.91 -7.53 -15.18
N LEU A 227 -16.43 -6.74 -14.23
CA LEU A 227 -15.00 -6.58 -13.93
C LEU A 227 -14.37 -7.90 -13.44
N GLU A 228 -15.05 -8.65 -12.58
CA GLU A 228 -14.61 -9.96 -12.08
C GLU A 228 -14.54 -10.98 -13.24
N ARG A 229 -15.54 -10.97 -14.13
CA ARG A 229 -15.52 -11.78 -15.37
C ARG A 229 -14.34 -11.41 -16.26
N LEU A 230 -14.11 -10.12 -16.52
CA LEU A 230 -12.97 -9.63 -17.29
C LEU A 230 -11.62 -9.95 -16.61
N ALA A 231 -11.59 -10.00 -15.28
CA ALA A 231 -10.43 -10.41 -14.49
C ALA A 231 -10.16 -11.92 -14.54
N GLY A 232 -11.07 -12.72 -15.10
CA GLY A 232 -11.03 -14.18 -15.08
C GLY A 232 -11.13 -14.73 -13.65
N MET A 233 -11.92 -14.07 -12.81
CA MET A 233 -12.37 -14.55 -11.51
C MET A 233 -13.75 -15.20 -11.70
N GLU A 234 -14.04 -16.30 -11.02
CA GLU A 234 -15.41 -16.81 -10.97
C GLU A 234 -16.29 -15.75 -10.29
N PRO A 235 -17.42 -15.35 -10.90
CA PRO A 235 -18.28 -14.32 -10.32
C PRO A 235 -18.84 -14.81 -8.99
N ASP A 236 -18.68 -14.02 -7.93
CA ASP A 236 -19.37 -14.26 -6.66
C ASP A 236 -20.89 -14.19 -6.90
N PRO A 237 -21.64 -15.28 -6.70
CA PRO A 237 -23.09 -15.28 -6.94
C PRO A 237 -23.89 -14.39 -5.96
N GLY A 238 -23.23 -13.70 -5.01
CA GLY A 238 -23.87 -12.91 -3.94
C GLY A 238 -23.70 -11.38 -3.99
N GLY A 239 -23.26 -10.78 -5.10
CA GLY A 239 -23.00 -9.34 -5.22
C GLY A 239 -24.23 -8.43 -5.19
N LEU A 240 -24.93 -8.34 -4.06
CA LEU A 240 -25.96 -7.33 -3.83
C LEU A 240 -25.34 -5.92 -3.94
N PRO A 241 -25.94 -4.99 -4.71
CA PRO A 241 -25.48 -3.62 -4.76
C PRO A 241 -25.61 -3.03 -3.35
N ARG A 242 -24.46 -2.69 -2.73
CA ARG A 242 -24.47 -1.89 -1.50
C ARG A 242 -25.13 -0.56 -1.83
N SER A 243 -26.37 -0.42 -1.39
CA SER A 243 -27.18 0.75 -1.63
C SER A 243 -26.43 1.99 -1.14
N ARG A 244 -26.27 2.95 -2.05
CA ARG A 244 -26.00 4.32 -1.69
C ARG A 244 -27.23 4.86 -0.96
N THR A 245 -27.25 4.76 0.36
CA THR A 245 -28.07 5.69 1.14
C THR A 245 -27.35 7.03 1.15
N ASN A 246 -27.67 7.85 0.15
CA ASN A 246 -27.52 9.29 0.24
C ASN A 246 -28.33 9.76 1.45
N GLY A 247 -27.66 10.38 2.42
CA GLY A 247 -28.33 11.25 3.37
C GLY A 247 -28.83 12.50 2.65
N LYS A 248 -30.10 12.87 2.89
CA LYS A 248 -30.47 14.25 3.25
C LYS A 248 -31.93 14.35 3.70
N ALA A 249 -32.05 14.82 4.94
CA ALA A 249 -33.06 15.74 5.48
C ALA A 249 -34.54 15.33 5.47
N LEU A 250 -35.17 15.39 6.63
CA LEU A 250 -36.14 16.46 6.90
C LEU A 250 -36.24 16.73 8.41
N ALA A 251 -36.13 18.00 8.77
CA ALA A 251 -36.55 18.57 10.05
C ALA A 251 -38.00 19.03 9.92
N ALA A 252 -38.82 18.75 10.94
CA ALA A 252 -40.08 19.38 11.37
C ALA A 252 -40.64 18.40 12.43
N GLY A 253 -40.87 18.73 13.70
CA GLY A 253 -41.65 19.85 14.22
C GLY A 253 -42.88 19.24 14.91
N HIS A 254 -42.83 19.13 16.25
CA HIS A 254 -43.88 19.30 17.28
C HIS A 254 -43.37 18.71 18.59
#